data_AF-A0A2I0NVG0-F1
#
_entry.id   AF-A0A2I0NVG0-F1
#
_cell.length_a   1.000
_cell.length_b   1.000
_cell.length_c   1.000
_cell.angle_alpha   90.00
_cell.angle_beta   90.00
_cell.angle_gamma   90.00
#
_symmetry.space_group_name_H-M   'P 1'
#
loop_
_entity.id
_entity.type
_entity.pdbx_description
1 polymer ?
#
loop_
_entity_poly.entity_id
_entity_poly.type
_entity_poly.pdbx_seq_one_letter_code
_entity_poly.pdbx_strand_id
1 'polypeptide(L)'
;MAKLTAEMKEAFAKMKVFPVATATKDGTPNVIPLGIVELIDDETVWFVDNFMNKTLSNIRTNPKIAFYVWGPDIKGCYQCKGVAAIKTSG
;
A
#
# COMPACT_ATOMS: atom_id res chain seq x y z
N MET A 1 4.75 -14.59 5.45
CA MET A 1 5.37 -13.26 5.56
C MET A 1 5.13 -12.78 6.99
N ALA A 2 5.42 -11.53 7.36
CA ALA A 2 4.98 -11.02 8.65
C ALA A 2 3.48 -10.73 8.59
N LYS A 3 2.70 -11.24 9.55
CA LYS A 3 1.26 -10.99 9.65
C LYS A 3 0.98 -9.71 10.42
N LEU A 4 -0.07 -8.99 10.06
CA LEU A 4 -0.53 -7.82 10.83
C LEU A 4 -0.99 -8.24 12.23
N THR A 5 -0.55 -7.50 13.24
CA THR A 5 -1.06 -7.65 14.61
C THR A 5 -2.45 -7.01 14.73
N ALA A 6 -3.17 -7.30 15.82
CA ALA A 6 -4.45 -6.66 16.10
C ALA A 6 -4.35 -5.12 16.16
N GLU A 7 -3.28 -4.60 16.76
CA GLU A 7 -3.02 -3.15 16.85
C GLU A 7 -2.80 -2.53 15.46
N MET A 8 -2.06 -3.21 14.57
CA MET A 8 -1.88 -2.74 13.20
C MET A 8 -3.19 -2.72 12.42
N LYS A 9 -4.06 -3.73 12.59
CA LYS A 9 -5.37 -3.76 11.93
C LYS A 9 -6.29 -2.64 12.39
N GLU A 10 -6.27 -2.31 13.68
CA GLU A 10 -6.98 -1.15 14.22
C GLU A 10 -6.44 0.16 13.62
N ALA A 11 -5.11 0.28 13.49
CA ALA A 11 -4.48 1.44 12.85
C ALA A 11 -4.89 1.58 11.36
N PHE A 12 -4.94 0.48 10.62
CA PHE A 12 -5.43 0.45 9.23
C PHE A 12 -6.85 0.98 9.11
N ALA A 13 -7.76 0.56 10.00
CA ALA A 13 -9.16 0.99 9.99
C ALA A 13 -9.35 2.49 10.24
N LYS A 14 -8.40 3.15 10.91
CA LYS A 14 -8.40 4.60 11.16
C LYS A 14 -7.74 5.41 10.05
N MET A 15 -6.93 4.77 9.21
CA MET A 15 -6.19 5.44 8.14
C MET A 15 -7.13 5.82 7.00
N LYS A 16 -7.09 7.10 6.59
CA LYS A 16 -7.94 7.61 5.51
C LYS A 16 -7.24 7.66 4.16
N VAL A 17 -5.95 7.95 4.15
CA VAL A 17 -5.17 8.14 2.92
C VAL A 17 -3.81 7.50 3.09
N PHE A 18 -3.53 6.48 2.28
CA PHE A 18 -2.28 5.74 2.30
C PHE A 18 -1.28 6.36 1.32
N PRO A 19 -0.09 6.77 1.78
CA PRO A 19 0.99 7.16 0.89
C PRO A 19 1.67 5.91 0.35
N VAL A 20 1.40 5.58 -0.91
CA VAL A 20 1.90 4.38 -1.56
C VAL A 20 3.10 4.72 -2.42
N ALA A 21 4.24 4.17 -2.02
CA ALA A 21 5.53 4.30 -2.70
C ALA A 21 5.80 3.12 -3.62
N THR A 22 6.25 3.44 -4.83
CA THR A 22 6.79 2.52 -5.83
C THR A 22 8.05 3.14 -6.43
N ALA A 23 8.77 2.39 -7.25
CA ALA A 23 9.90 2.92 -7.99
C ALA A 23 9.98 2.30 -9.38
N THR A 24 10.58 3.01 -10.32
CA THR A 24 10.98 2.44 -11.60
C THR A 24 12.06 1.36 -11.38
N LYS A 25 12.42 0.62 -12.43
CA LYS A 25 13.46 -0.42 -12.37
C LYS A 25 14.85 0.12 -12.03
N ASP A 26 15.16 1.34 -12.48
CA ASP A 26 16.40 2.09 -12.19
C ASP A 26 16.38 2.79 -10.82
N GLY A 27 15.27 2.70 -10.08
CA GLY A 27 15.18 3.19 -8.70
C GLY A 27 14.64 4.61 -8.56
N THR A 28 14.16 5.24 -9.63
CA THR A 28 13.49 6.56 -9.53
C THR A 28 12.18 6.42 -8.73
N PRO A 29 12.03 7.13 -7.59
CA PRO A 29 10.90 6.95 -6.70
C PRO A 29 9.61 7.58 -7.25
N ASN A 30 8.50 7.06 -6.77
CA ASN A 30 7.15 7.58 -6.98
C ASN A 30 6.33 7.36 -5.72
N VAL A 31 5.54 8.36 -5.30
CA VAL A 31 4.61 8.24 -4.18
C VAL A 31 3.27 8.88 -4.56
N ILE A 32 2.18 8.19 -4.25
CA ILE A 32 0.82 8.70 -4.48
C ILE A 32 -0.03 8.56 -3.21
N PRO A 33 -1.02 9.44 -3.01
CA PRO A 33 -2.06 9.22 -2.01
C PRO A 33 -3.14 8.26 -2.54
N LEU A 34 -3.56 7.28 -1.74
CA LEU A 34 -4.69 6.40 -2.04
C LEU A 34 -5.69 6.36 -0.89
N GLY A 35 -6.96 6.66 -1.18
CA GLY A 35 -8.05 6.60 -0.21
C GLY A 35 -8.93 5.36 -0.30
N ILE A 36 -8.84 4.59 -1.40
CA ILE A 36 -9.65 3.40 -1.62
C ILE A 36 -8.77 2.18 -1.41
N VAL A 37 -8.80 1.66 -0.18
CA VAL A 37 -7.94 0.58 0.32
C VAL A 37 -8.78 -0.39 1.10
N GLU A 38 -8.55 -1.69 0.89
CA GLU A 38 -9.24 -2.76 1.59
C GLU A 38 -8.22 -3.75 2.18
N LEU A 39 -8.38 -4.09 3.46
CA LEU A 39 -7.59 -5.13 4.11
C LEU A 39 -8.35 -6.46 3.98
N ILE A 40 -7.83 -7.37 3.15
CA ILE A 40 -8.50 -8.64 2.81
C ILE A 40 -8.21 -9.72 3.86
N ASP A 41 -6.96 -9.79 4.30
CA ASP A 41 -6.52 -10.69 5.36
C ASP A 41 -5.26 -10.13 6.06
N ASP A 42 -4.67 -10.89 6.99
CA ASP A 42 -3.52 -10.46 7.78
C ASP A 42 -2.22 -10.24 6.96
N GLU A 43 -2.19 -10.63 5.68
CA GLU A 43 -1.04 -10.51 4.76
C GLU A 43 -1.39 -9.80 3.44
N THR A 44 -2.67 -9.54 3.15
CA THR A 44 -3.15 -9.04 1.85
C THR A 44 -3.91 -7.71 1.98
N VAL A 45 -3.43 -6.70 1.26
CA VAL A 45 -4.09 -5.39 1.11
C VAL A 45 -4.39 -5.16 -0.36
N TRP A 46 -5.61 -4.71 -0.66
CA TRP A 46 -6.02 -4.27 -1.98
C TRP A 46 -6.02 -2.75 -2.06
N PHE A 47 -5.47 -2.25 -3.16
CA PHE A 47 -5.50 -0.85 -3.53
C PHE A 47 -6.27 -0.74 -4.84
N VAL A 48 -7.29 0.12 -4.87
CA VAL A 48 -8.08 0.31 -6.09
C VAL A 48 -7.36 1.29 -7.01
N ASP A 49 -7.16 0.87 -8.25
CA ASP A 49 -6.65 1.72 -9.31
C ASP A 49 -7.67 2.83 -9.63
N ASN A 50 -7.27 4.07 -9.38
CA ASN A 50 -7.99 5.27 -9.76
C ASN A 50 -7.05 6.20 -10.54
N PHE A 51 -6.80 5.87 -11.81
CA PHE A 51 -5.84 6.56 -12.69
C PHE A 51 -4.38 6.48 -12.20
N MET A 52 -3.95 5.35 -11.64
CA MET A 52 -2.62 5.14 -11.08
C MET A 52 -1.52 4.90 -12.13
N ASN A 53 -1.57 5.60 -13.28
CA ASN A 53 -0.76 5.31 -14.47
C ASN A 53 0.73 5.08 -14.19
N LYS A 54 1.39 5.98 -13.45
CA LYS A 54 2.82 5.85 -13.12
C LYS A 54 3.09 4.70 -12.14
N THR A 55 2.25 4.54 -11.13
CA THR A 55 2.36 3.44 -10.15
C THR A 55 2.17 2.08 -10.81
N LEU A 56 1.20 1.95 -11.72
CA LEU A 56 0.94 0.76 -12.51
C LEU A 56 2.10 0.41 -13.45
N SER A 57 2.71 1.43 -14.09
CA SER A 57 3.91 1.25 -14.91
C SER A 57 5.10 0.76 -14.09
N ASN A 58 5.30 1.33 -12.90
CA ASN A 58 6.32 0.87 -11.95
C ASN A 58 6.08 -0.59 -11.56
N ILE A 59 4.87 -0.96 -11.09
CA ILE A 59 4.58 -2.33 -10.61
C ILE A 59 4.83 -3.38 -11.71
N ARG A 60 4.57 -3.07 -12.98
CA ARG A 60 4.85 -3.98 -14.12
C ARG A 60 6.32 -4.31 -14.28
N THR A 61 7.22 -3.40 -13.92
CA THR A 61 8.67 -3.55 -14.13
C THR A 61 9.46 -3.75 -12.84
N ASN A 62 8.89 -3.35 -11.70
CA ASN A 62 9.40 -3.45 -10.35
C ASN A 62 8.22 -3.58 -9.37
N PRO A 63 7.88 -4.81 -8.93
CA PRO A 63 6.67 -5.04 -8.15
C PRO A 63 6.82 -4.67 -6.66
N LYS A 64 7.95 -4.05 -6.26
CA LYS A 64 8.17 -3.63 -4.87
C LYS A 64 7.32 -2.41 -4.53
N ILE A 65 6.59 -2.52 -3.43
CA ILE A 65 5.72 -1.47 -2.91
C ILE A 65 6.02 -1.24 -1.43
N ALA A 66 5.84 0.00 -0.98
CA ALA A 66 5.87 0.35 0.43
C ALA A 66 4.79 1.39 0.73
N PHE A 67 4.26 1.36 1.94
CA PHE A 67 3.41 2.42 2.46
C PHE A 67 3.55 2.45 3.99
N TYR A 68 3.00 3.48 4.62
CA TYR A 68 2.92 3.51 6.07
C TYR A 68 1.48 3.77 6.54
N VAL A 69 1.23 3.39 7.78
CA VAL A 69 -0.01 3.66 8.51
C VAL A 69 0.33 4.57 9.67
N TRP A 70 -0.14 5.81 9.61
CA TRP A 70 0.12 6.85 10.59
C TRP A 70 -0.90 7.98 10.48
N GLY A 71 -1.26 8.58 11.61
CA GLY A 71 -2.12 9.74 11.66
C GLY A 71 -2.37 10.18 13.11
N PRO A 72 -3.06 11.31 13.32
CA PRO A 72 -3.31 11.85 14.66
C PRO A 72 -4.00 10.86 15.61
N ASP A 73 -4.90 10.02 15.08
CA ASP A 73 -5.69 9.05 15.84
C ASP A 73 -5.09 7.63 15.85
N ILE A 74 -3.91 7.46 15.25
CA ILE A 74 -3.21 6.19 15.14
C ILE A 74 -2.07 6.19 16.15
N LYS A 75 -2.08 5.21 17.05
CA LYS A 75 -0.97 5.01 17.97
C LYS A 75 0.23 4.45 17.20
N GLY A 76 1.34 5.19 17.22
CA GLY A 76 2.59 4.78 16.57
C GLY A 76 2.60 5.04 15.05
N CYS A 77 3.53 4.37 14.37
CA CYS A 77 3.73 4.46 12.92
C CYS A 77 4.22 3.11 12.41
N TYR A 78 3.51 2.53 11.45
CA TYR A 78 3.81 1.20 10.94
C TYR A 78 4.19 1.30 9.47
N GLN A 79 5.39 0.82 9.12
CA GLN A 79 5.79 0.70 7.71
C GLN A 79 5.46 -0.71 7.19
N CYS A 80 4.73 -0.76 6.09
CA CYS A 80 4.40 -1.99 5.37
C CYS A 80 5.18 -2.03 4.05
N LYS A 81 5.74 -3.20 3.71
CA LYS A 81 6.45 -3.45 2.45
C LYS A 81 6.01 -4.79 1.89
N GLY A 82 5.94 -4.88 0.57
CA GLY A 82 5.53 -6.11 -0.08
C GLY A 82 5.82 -6.15 -1.57
N VAL A 83 5.26 -7.18 -2.20
CA VAL A 83 5.27 -7.38 -3.64
C VAL A 83 3.83 -7.24 -4.12
N ALA A 84 3.58 -6.31 -5.04
CA ALA A 84 2.26 -6.06 -5.60
C ALA A 84 2.02 -6.90 -6.86
N ALA A 85 0.77 -7.31 -7.06
CA ALA A 85 0.28 -7.91 -8.30
C ALA A 85 -0.92 -7.10 -8.82
N ILE A 86 -1.07 -7.07 -10.14
CA ILE A 86 -2.16 -6.32 -10.79
C ILE A 86 -3.27 -7.29 -11.16
N LYS A 87 -4.50 -6.96 -10.77
CA LYS A 87 -5.71 -7.74 -11.05
C LYS A 87 -6.72 -6.85 -11.75
N THR A 88 -7.26 -7.31 -12.87
CA THR A 88 -8.25 -6.59 -13.70
C THR A 88 -9.58 -7.32 -13.79
N SER A 89 -9.71 -8.46 -13.12
CA SER A 89 -10.92 -9.27 -13.00
C SER A 89 -10.89 -10.03 -11.67
N GLY A 90 -12.08 -10.42 -11.21
CA GLY A 90 -12.35 -11.24 -10.03
C GLY A 90 -13.48 -12.21 -10.34
#